data_AF-A0A135W8D7-F1
#
_entry.id   AF-A0A135W8D7-F1
#
_cell.length_a   1.000
_cell.length_b   1.000
_cell.length_c   1.000
_cell.angle_alpha   90.00
_cell.angle_beta   90.00
_cell.angle_gamma   90.00
#
_symmetry.space_group_name_H-M   'P 1'
#
loop_
_entity.id
_entity.type
_entity.pdbx_description
1 polymer ?
#
loop_
_entity_poly.entity_id
_entity_poly.type
_entity_poly.pdbx_seq_one_letter_code
_entity_poly.pdbx_strand_id
1 'polypeptide(L)'
;MEYNFNELLLPDDIFEIVQEEGFWETDEYAPFFIEINFVKGDTEEGDFLFSVQFDPGSSEFEQSNIFISSRGYEQNGYGWAEFLATELQRCSPQTFESLEFDPEAETCSIATVSKDAFHIMLECLQNIFRNIRISQN
;
A
#
# COMPACT_ATOMS: atom_id res chain seq x y z
N MET A 1 14.39 -9.93 -1.82
CA MET A 1 13.86 -9.18 -2.98
C MET A 1 14.00 -7.68 -2.67
N GLU A 2 14.29 -6.83 -3.64
CA GLU A 2 14.18 -5.37 -3.46
C GLU A 2 12.83 -4.97 -4.04
N TYR A 3 11.96 -4.38 -3.23
CA TYR A 3 10.67 -3.87 -3.69
C TYR A 3 10.93 -2.57 -4.43
N ASN A 4 10.69 -2.54 -5.73
CA ASN A 4 10.89 -1.35 -6.54
C ASN A 4 9.55 -0.85 -7.08
N PHE A 5 8.75 -0.24 -6.22
CA PHE A 5 7.50 0.38 -6.63
C PHE A 5 7.71 1.56 -7.60
N ASN A 6 8.93 2.12 -7.67
CA ASN A 6 9.26 3.14 -8.66
C ASN A 6 9.26 2.62 -10.10
N GLU A 7 9.22 1.29 -10.29
CA GLU A 7 9.04 0.65 -11.59
C GLU A 7 7.58 0.27 -11.86
N LEU A 8 6.63 0.66 -10.99
CA LEU A 8 5.20 0.46 -11.25
C LEU A 8 4.77 1.18 -12.52
N LEU A 9 4.60 0.41 -13.57
CA LEU A 9 4.05 0.85 -14.84
C LEU A 9 2.54 0.61 -14.81
N LEU A 10 1.79 1.65 -14.43
CA LEU A 10 0.35 1.66 -14.70
C LEU A 10 0.14 1.72 -16.21
N PRO A 11 -0.75 0.92 -16.79
CA PRO A 11 -1.14 1.03 -18.19
C PRO A 11 -1.55 2.46 -18.55
N ASP A 12 -1.18 2.91 -19.75
CA ASP A 12 -1.56 4.25 -20.24
C ASP A 12 -3.09 4.41 -20.35
N ASP A 13 -3.79 3.30 -20.57
CA ASP A 13 -5.24 3.14 -20.71
C ASP A 13 -5.92 2.61 -19.43
N ILE A 14 -5.26 2.70 -18.27
CA ILE A 14 -5.78 2.18 -16.99
C ILE A 14 -7.21 2.61 -16.67
N PHE A 15 -7.60 3.83 -17.05
CA PHE A 15 -8.94 4.34 -16.83
C PHE A 15 -9.99 3.66 -17.70
N GLU A 16 -9.66 3.37 -18.97
CA GLU A 16 -10.57 2.63 -19.87
C GLU A 16 -10.72 1.18 -19.38
N ILE A 17 -9.61 0.54 -19.02
CA ILE A 17 -9.61 -0.82 -18.46
C ILE A 17 -10.52 -0.89 -17.23
N VAL A 18 -10.30 -0.02 -16.24
CA VAL A 18 -11.04 -0.05 -14.98
C VAL A 18 -12.51 0.35 -15.19
N GLN A 19 -12.85 1.21 -16.16
CA GLN A 19 -14.25 1.50 -16.50
C GLN A 19 -14.97 0.32 -17.17
N GLU A 20 -14.28 -0.45 -18.01
CA GLU A 20 -14.85 -1.61 -18.72
C GLU A 20 -14.93 -2.86 -17.84
N GLU A 21 -13.88 -3.14 -17.05
CA GLU A 21 -13.73 -4.36 -16.26
C GLU A 21 -14.14 -4.17 -14.78
N GLY A 22 -14.22 -2.92 -14.32
CA GLY A 22 -14.54 -2.54 -12.94
C GLY A 22 -13.32 -2.43 -12.02
N PHE A 23 -12.20 -3.04 -12.39
CA PHE A 23 -10.96 -3.04 -11.62
C PHE A 23 -9.75 -3.32 -12.52
N TRP A 24 -8.56 -3.10 -11.97
CA TRP A 24 -7.28 -3.56 -12.50
C TRP A 24 -6.40 -3.98 -11.33
N GLU A 25 -5.65 -5.05 -11.48
CA GLU A 25 -4.80 -5.59 -10.42
C GLU A 25 -3.46 -6.11 -10.95
N THR A 26 -2.45 -6.14 -10.09
CA THR A 26 -1.16 -6.78 -10.40
C THR A 26 -0.52 -7.42 -9.16
N ASP A 27 0.09 -8.59 -9.38
CA ASP A 27 0.90 -9.33 -8.41
C ASP A 27 2.41 -9.27 -8.73
N GLU A 28 2.83 -8.48 -9.73
CA GLU A 28 4.24 -8.33 -10.13
C GLU A 28 5.12 -7.79 -8.98
N TYR A 29 4.49 -7.16 -7.98
CA TYR A 29 5.13 -6.56 -6.81
C TYR A 29 5.03 -7.43 -5.55
N ALA A 30 4.79 -8.74 -5.72
CA ALA A 30 4.72 -9.69 -4.61
C ALA A 30 5.85 -9.47 -3.57
N PRO A 31 5.52 -9.46 -2.27
CA PRO A 31 4.26 -9.89 -1.65
C PRO A 31 3.18 -8.80 -1.57
N PHE A 32 3.36 -7.66 -2.26
CA PHE A 32 2.35 -6.61 -2.34
C PHE A 32 1.44 -6.84 -3.53
N PHE A 33 0.14 -6.79 -3.27
CA PHE A 33 -0.92 -6.78 -4.25
C PHE A 33 -1.37 -5.35 -4.48
N ILE A 34 -1.40 -4.93 -5.73
CA ILE A 34 -1.83 -3.58 -6.11
C ILE A 34 -3.12 -3.69 -6.88
N GLU A 35 -4.12 -2.93 -6.47
CA GLU A 35 -5.45 -2.96 -7.07
C GLU A 35 -5.97 -1.53 -7.27
N ILE A 36 -6.58 -1.27 -8.42
CA ILE A 36 -7.24 -0.02 -8.78
C ILE A 36 -8.70 -0.36 -9.09
N ASN A 37 -9.62 0.14 -8.28
CA ASN A 37 -11.05 -0.08 -8.46
C ASN A 37 -11.76 1.18 -8.97
N PHE A 38 -12.80 0.97 -9.77
CA PHE A 38 -13.76 2.04 -10.02
C PHE A 38 -14.65 2.21 -8.79
N VAL A 39 -14.68 3.41 -8.22
CA VAL A 39 -15.59 3.76 -7.11
C VAL A 39 -16.54 4.86 -7.56
N LYS A 40 -17.79 4.76 -7.12
CA LYS A 40 -18.79 5.77 -7.43
C LYS A 40 -18.48 7.04 -6.65
N GLY A 41 -17.81 7.97 -7.33
CA GLY A 41 -17.28 9.21 -6.78
C GLY A 41 -18.21 10.42 -6.89
N ASP A 42 -17.66 11.57 -6.49
CA ASP A 42 -18.32 12.89 -6.62
C ASP A 42 -18.19 13.48 -8.04
N THR A 43 -17.31 12.92 -8.86
CA THR A 43 -17.13 13.30 -10.26
C THR A 43 -18.19 12.63 -11.17
N GLU A 44 -18.57 13.30 -12.26
CA GLU A 44 -19.53 12.73 -13.24
C GLU A 44 -19.01 11.44 -13.89
N GLU A 45 -17.69 11.24 -13.87
CA GLU A 45 -16.99 10.07 -14.44
C GLU A 45 -16.74 8.95 -13.41
N GLY A 46 -17.01 9.19 -12.12
CA GLY A 46 -16.61 8.30 -11.02
C GLY A 46 -15.13 8.48 -10.63
N ASP A 47 -14.80 8.04 -9.42
CA ASP A 47 -13.45 8.15 -8.88
C ASP A 47 -12.74 6.78 -8.92
N PHE A 48 -11.43 6.78 -8.80
CA PHE A 48 -10.63 5.55 -8.77
C PHE A 48 -10.08 5.36 -7.36
N LEU A 49 -10.20 4.15 -6.81
CA LEU A 49 -9.60 3.78 -5.54
C LEU A 49 -8.33 2.98 -5.82
N PHE A 50 -7.19 3.57 -5.54
CA PHE A 50 -5.88 2.93 -5.68
C PHE A 50 -5.48 2.32 -4.33
N SER A 51 -5.15 1.04 -4.30
CA SER A 51 -4.84 0.33 -3.05
C SER A 51 -3.58 -0.53 -3.15
N VAL A 52 -2.93 -0.70 -1.99
CA VAL A 52 -1.87 -1.68 -1.77
C VAL A 52 -2.30 -2.58 -0.62
N GLN A 53 -2.22 -3.88 -0.85
CA GLN A 53 -2.58 -4.91 0.11
C GLN A 53 -1.44 -5.92 0.27
N PHE A 54 -1.28 -6.47 1.47
CA PHE A 54 -0.37 -7.59 1.70
C PHE A 54 -0.83 -8.41 2.91
N ASP A 55 -0.39 -9.66 2.97
CA ASP A 55 -0.59 -10.57 4.09
C ASP A 55 0.61 -10.53 5.04
N PRO A 56 0.48 -9.94 6.25
CA PRO A 56 1.52 -9.96 7.27
C PRO A 56 1.99 -11.34 7.73
N GLY A 57 1.13 -12.35 7.62
CA GLY A 57 1.40 -13.73 7.98
C GLY A 57 2.23 -14.50 6.95
N SER A 58 2.41 -13.93 5.75
CA SER A 58 3.25 -14.55 4.72
C SER A 58 4.73 -14.58 5.12
N SER A 59 5.45 -15.58 4.60
CA SER A 59 6.84 -15.86 4.95
C SER A 59 7.79 -14.69 4.68
N GLU A 60 7.43 -13.85 3.72
CA GLU A 60 8.13 -12.68 3.24
C GLU A 60 8.20 -11.58 4.31
N PHE A 61 7.26 -11.56 5.27
CA PHE A 61 7.22 -10.59 6.35
C PHE A 61 7.72 -11.12 7.69
N GLU A 62 8.14 -12.38 7.83
CA GLU A 62 8.60 -12.95 9.11
C GLU A 62 9.66 -12.08 9.81
N GLN A 63 10.66 -11.61 9.06
CA GLN A 63 11.70 -10.74 9.62
C GLN A 63 11.15 -9.36 9.96
N SER A 64 10.37 -8.77 9.06
CA SER A 64 9.76 -7.46 9.28
C SER A 64 8.82 -7.46 10.49
N ASN A 65 8.12 -8.57 10.73
CA ASN A 65 7.26 -8.81 11.89
C ASN A 65 8.04 -8.77 13.20
N ILE A 66 9.25 -9.34 13.25
CA ILE A 66 10.13 -9.24 14.42
C ILE A 66 10.48 -7.77 14.68
N PHE A 67 10.80 -7.01 13.64
CA PHE A 67 11.14 -5.60 13.75
C PHE A 67 9.97 -4.76 14.26
N ILE A 68 8.78 -4.84 13.66
CA ILE A 68 7.64 -4.02 14.12
C ILE A 68 7.19 -4.43 15.53
N SER A 69 7.29 -5.72 15.87
CA SER A 69 6.97 -6.20 17.22
C SER A 69 7.95 -5.68 18.28
N SER A 70 9.24 -5.56 17.94
CA SER A 70 10.23 -4.89 18.81
C SER A 70 9.89 -3.42 19.09
N ARG A 71 9.06 -2.80 18.25
CA ARG A 71 8.56 -1.42 18.40
C ARG A 71 7.18 -1.35 19.09
N GLY A 72 6.63 -2.49 19.49
CA GLY A 72 5.37 -2.59 20.24
C GLY A 72 4.12 -2.80 19.39
N TYR A 73 4.25 -3.07 18.09
CA TYR A 73 3.13 -3.34 17.20
C TYR A 73 2.83 -4.85 17.10
N GLU A 74 1.58 -5.19 16.81
CA GLU A 74 1.18 -6.58 16.56
C GLU A 74 1.63 -7.07 15.18
N GLN A 75 1.79 -8.38 15.03
CA GLN A 75 2.23 -9.04 13.78
C GLN A 75 1.04 -9.49 12.93
N ASN A 76 0.05 -8.62 12.79
CA ASN A 76 -1.19 -8.85 12.02
C ASN A 76 -1.52 -7.58 11.22
N GLY A 77 -2.58 -7.61 10.40
CA GLY A 77 -2.90 -6.47 9.54
C GLY A 77 -3.19 -5.18 10.32
N TYR A 78 -3.81 -5.26 11.49
CA TYR A 78 -4.03 -4.10 12.35
C TYR A 78 -2.72 -3.48 12.86
N GLY A 79 -1.81 -4.30 13.39
CA GLY A 79 -0.52 -3.83 13.89
C GLY A 79 0.37 -3.25 12.78
N TRP A 80 0.31 -3.83 11.58
CA TRP A 80 0.95 -3.27 10.39
C TRP A 80 0.35 -1.94 9.98
N ALA A 81 -0.97 -1.80 9.97
CA ALA A 81 -1.64 -0.54 9.64
C ALA A 81 -1.26 0.57 10.63
N GLU A 82 -1.21 0.30 11.94
CA GLU A 82 -0.78 1.27 12.95
C GLU A 82 0.68 1.70 12.76
N PHE A 83 1.57 0.73 12.50
CA PHE A 83 2.98 1.00 12.23
C PHE A 83 3.15 1.83 10.97
N LEU A 84 2.53 1.42 9.86
CA LEU A 84 2.62 2.11 8.57
C LEU A 84 1.97 3.49 8.63
N ALA A 85 0.86 3.67 9.34
CA ALA A 85 0.26 4.98 9.53
C ALA A 85 1.24 5.95 10.21
N THR A 86 1.93 5.50 11.25
CA THR A 86 2.96 6.30 11.95
C THR A 86 4.11 6.68 11.02
N GLU A 87 4.61 5.73 10.23
CA GLU A 87 5.75 5.96 9.33
C GLU A 87 5.36 6.78 8.08
N LEU A 88 4.18 6.55 7.51
CA LEU A 88 3.64 7.32 6.38
C LEU A 88 3.34 8.77 6.77
N GLN A 89 2.79 9.01 7.96
CA GLN A 89 2.61 10.36 8.49
C GLN A 89 3.95 11.10 8.63
N ARG A 90 5.04 10.40 9.00
CA ARG A 90 6.38 10.99 9.05
C ARG A 90 6.98 11.23 7.67
N CYS A 91 6.73 10.33 6.72
CA CYS A 91 7.25 10.40 5.36
C CYS A 91 6.61 11.54 4.56
N SER A 92 5.28 11.63 4.55
CA SER A 92 4.53 12.69 3.88
C SER A 92 3.25 13.03 4.67
N PRO A 93 3.31 14.02 5.59
CA PRO A 93 2.15 14.42 6.39
C PRO A 93 0.94 14.87 5.55
N GLN A 94 1.19 15.54 4.41
CA GLN A 94 0.13 16.04 3.53
C GLN A 94 -0.58 14.90 2.80
N THR A 95 0.18 13.90 2.32
CA THR A 95 -0.39 12.72 1.66
C THR A 95 -1.17 11.86 2.64
N PHE A 96 -0.68 11.73 3.87
CA PHE A 96 -1.28 10.88 4.90
C PHE A 96 -2.76 11.20 5.15
N GLU A 97 -3.17 12.48 5.12
CA GLU A 97 -4.58 12.87 5.32
C GLU A 97 -5.53 12.34 4.24
N SER A 98 -5.00 11.92 3.08
CA SER A 98 -5.75 11.36 1.96
C SER A 98 -5.69 9.82 1.87
N LEU A 99 -5.06 9.18 2.85
CA LEU A 99 -4.95 7.72 2.92
C LEU A 99 -6.05 7.13 3.79
N GLU A 100 -6.63 6.05 3.31
CA GLU A 100 -7.58 5.21 4.04
C GLU A 100 -6.89 3.89 4.41
N PHE A 101 -7.06 3.46 5.65
CA PHE A 101 -6.54 2.18 6.14
C PHE A 101 -7.74 1.29 6.45
N ASP A 102 -7.79 0.11 5.82
CA ASP A 102 -8.85 -0.88 6.03
C ASP A 102 -8.24 -2.26 6.31
N PRO A 103 -7.53 -2.42 7.43
CA PRO A 103 -6.90 -3.68 7.78
C PRO A 103 -7.89 -4.72 8.30
N GLU A 104 -7.57 -5.98 8.04
CA GLU A 104 -8.13 -7.15 8.69
C GLU A 104 -7.00 -7.93 9.39
N ALA A 105 -7.33 -8.95 10.19
CA ALA A 105 -6.30 -9.72 10.89
C ALA A 105 -5.23 -10.30 9.94
N GLU A 106 -5.66 -10.78 8.77
CA GLU A 106 -4.81 -11.45 7.77
C GLU A 106 -4.37 -10.51 6.62
N THR A 107 -4.85 -9.27 6.58
CA THR A 107 -4.58 -8.35 5.46
C THR A 107 -4.33 -6.94 5.97
N CYS A 108 -3.23 -6.31 5.56
CA CYS A 108 -3.05 -4.88 5.71
C CYS A 108 -3.41 -4.20 4.38
N SER A 109 -4.41 -3.30 4.38
CA SER A 109 -4.83 -2.54 3.20
C SER A 109 -4.66 -1.03 3.44
N ILE A 110 -4.08 -0.35 2.45
CA ILE A 110 -3.98 1.11 2.41
C ILE A 110 -4.46 1.57 1.04
N ALA A 111 -5.37 2.53 1.01
CA ALA A 111 -5.99 3.02 -0.21
C ALA A 111 -6.04 4.54 -0.27
N THR A 112 -6.23 5.09 -1.46
CA THR A 112 -6.49 6.51 -1.68
C THR A 112 -7.22 6.72 -3.00
N VAL A 113 -8.00 7.80 -3.09
CA VAL A 113 -8.65 8.22 -4.34
C VAL A 113 -7.80 9.17 -5.18
N SER A 114 -6.62 9.56 -4.69
CA SER A 114 -5.70 10.47 -5.38
C SER A 114 -4.55 9.70 -6.01
N LYS A 115 -4.43 9.74 -7.34
CA LYS A 115 -3.30 9.14 -8.07
C LYS A 115 -1.95 9.69 -7.61
N ASP A 116 -1.86 10.98 -7.32
CA ASP A 116 -0.63 11.61 -6.83
C ASP A 116 -0.30 11.11 -5.42
N ALA A 117 -1.31 11.00 -4.55
CA ALA A 117 -1.13 10.45 -3.21
C ALA A 117 -0.68 8.98 -3.27
N PHE A 118 -1.23 8.21 -4.21
CA PHE A 118 -0.87 6.81 -4.43
C PHE A 118 0.60 6.64 -4.80
N HIS A 119 1.12 7.44 -5.75
CA HIS A 119 2.55 7.40 -6.09
C HIS A 119 3.44 7.77 -4.89
N ILE A 120 3.09 8.82 -4.15
CA ILE A 120 3.86 9.22 -2.94
C ILE A 120 3.81 8.12 -1.87
N MET A 121 2.65 7.48 -1.69
CA MET A 121 2.50 6.34 -0.77
C MET A 121 3.44 5.20 -1.15
N LEU A 122 3.48 4.82 -2.43
CA LEU A 122 4.38 3.78 -2.94
C LEU A 122 5.87 4.09 -2.69
N GLU A 123 6.29 5.33 -2.96
CA GLU A 123 7.65 5.79 -2.68
C GLU A 123 7.97 5.71 -1.17
N CYS A 124 7.04 6.11 -0.32
CA CYS A 124 7.19 6.02 1.13
C CYS A 124 7.27 4.57 1.59
N LEU A 125 6.39 3.68 1.13
CA LEU A 125 6.40 2.26 1.46
C LEU A 125 7.72 1.62 1.05
N GLN A 126 8.22 1.89 -0.16
CA GLN A 126 9.53 1.43 -0.62
C GLN A 126 10.65 1.79 0.37
N ASN A 127 10.66 3.05 0.82
CA ASN A 127 11.67 3.53 1.75
C ASN A 127 11.51 2.92 3.16
N ILE A 128 10.28 2.77 3.64
CA ILE A 128 9.98 2.13 4.94
C ILE A 128 10.48 0.69 4.94
N PHE A 129 10.10 -0.13 3.96
CA PHE A 129 10.53 -1.53 3.89
C PHE A 129 12.04 -1.67 3.68
N ARG A 130 12.67 -0.77 2.92
CA ARG A 130 14.14 -0.71 2.82
C ARG A 130 14.78 -0.43 4.19
N ASN A 131 14.24 0.51 4.97
CA ASN A 131 14.78 0.87 6.28
C ASN A 131 14.60 -0.24 7.33
N ILE A 132 13.48 -0.97 7.30
CA ILE A 132 13.28 -2.16 8.14
C ILE A 132 14.41 -3.15 7.89
N ARG A 133 14.70 -3.46 6.61
CA ARG A 133 15.74 -4.40 6.23
C ARG A 133 17.14 -3.97 6.62
N ILE A 134 17.48 -2.68 6.50
CA ILE A 134 18.79 -2.16 6.93
C ILE A 134 18.96 -2.30 8.44
N SER A 135 17.89 -2.07 9.21
CA SER A 135 17.93 -2.14 10.67
C SER A 135 18.11 -3.55 11.24
N GLN A 136 18.10 -4.58 10.37
CA GLN A 136 18.27 -5.99 10.72
C GLN A 136 19.66 -6.55 10.36
N ASN A 137 20.48 -5.80 9.61
CA ASN A 137 21.86 -6.18 9.29
C ASN A 137 22.85 -5.52 10.26
#